data_AF-S2JCB6-F1
#
_entry.id   AF-S2JCB6-F1
#
_cell.length_a   1.000
_cell.length_b   1.000
_cell.length_c   1.000
_cell.angle_alpha   90.00
_cell.angle_beta   90.00
_cell.angle_gamma   90.00
#
_symmetry.space_group_name_H-M   'P 1'
#
loop_
_entity.id
_entity.type
_entity.pdbx_description
1 polymer ?
#
loop_
_entity_poly.entity_id
_entity_poly.type
_entity_poly.pdbx_seq_one_letter_code
_entity_poly.pdbx_strand_id
1 'polypeptide(L)'
;MSPRSLSTPPPEDKPCTSTTIKYTKRARHGHGQDVTDAHNIRQVAGCLPIDPTSKRFLLISSSKNPEAWVIPKGGWETDETQEHAALRETWEEAGLKGRITHQLGVFVERANKKIRAHHWIFEMEIDEIVKKYPERMRRDRRWFTFEEALIATANNPYIQEAIRLSSISPLPRQTIPRPAFDGKLNQNAPKPCTQQQQQTTPMESPPSSVPSTPTKSITPIESPSVQESRKSNDAFQALRELMEQAAVTA
;
A
#
# COMPACT_ATOMS: atom_id res chain seq x y z
N MET A 1 -8.80 49.15 42.78
CA MET A 1 -7.85 48.15 42.27
C MET A 1 -8.61 46.83 42.08
N SER A 2 -8.82 46.41 40.84
CA SER A 2 -9.32 45.08 40.48
C SER A 2 -8.58 44.65 39.20
N PRO A 3 -7.85 43.53 39.17
CA PRO A 3 -7.19 43.09 37.95
C PRO A 3 -8.20 42.42 37.00
N ARG A 4 -8.14 42.80 35.72
CA ARG A 4 -8.92 42.20 34.62
C ARG A 4 -8.40 40.78 34.35
N SER A 5 -9.33 39.83 34.33
CA SER A 5 -9.12 38.45 33.89
C SER A 5 -8.71 38.43 32.40
N LEU A 6 -7.54 37.85 32.11
CA LEU A 6 -7.08 37.55 30.75
C LEU A 6 -7.70 36.21 30.33
N SER A 7 -8.58 36.24 29.33
CA SER A 7 -9.10 35.04 28.68
C SER A 7 -8.02 34.43 27.78
N THR A 8 -7.57 33.22 28.10
CA THR A 8 -6.74 32.43 27.18
C THR A 8 -7.61 31.97 26.00
N PRO A 9 -7.19 32.18 24.73
CA PRO A 9 -7.89 31.60 23.59
C PRO A 9 -7.75 30.07 23.57
N PRO A 10 -8.74 29.33 23.02
CA PRO A 10 -8.69 27.88 22.91
C PRO A 10 -7.55 27.42 21.99
N PRO A 11 -7.00 26.21 22.21
CA PRO A 11 -5.90 25.71 21.38
C PRO A 11 -6.39 25.50 19.95
N GLU A 12 -5.66 26.11 19.01
CA GLU A 12 -5.87 25.98 17.57
C GLU A 12 -5.82 24.51 17.14
N ASP A 13 -6.83 24.06 16.40
CA ASP A 13 -6.85 22.76 15.74
C ASP A 13 -5.65 22.66 14.79
N LYS A 14 -4.70 21.79 15.13
CA LYS A 14 -3.57 21.45 14.26
C LYS A 14 -4.12 20.73 13.02
N PRO A 15 -3.93 21.26 11.80
CA PRO A 15 -4.31 20.56 10.59
C PRO A 15 -3.52 19.26 10.46
N CYS A 16 -4.22 18.22 10.02
CA CYS A 16 -3.73 16.87 9.76
C CYS A 16 -2.37 16.91 9.06
N THR A 17 -1.36 16.32 9.71
CA THR A 17 0.04 16.36 9.33
C THR A 17 0.24 15.85 7.90
N SER A 18 0.78 16.71 7.03
CA SER A 18 1.24 16.34 5.69
C SER A 18 2.30 15.25 5.78
N THR A 19 1.91 14.01 5.46
CA THR A 19 2.76 12.82 5.31
C THR A 19 3.76 13.07 4.17
N THR A 20 4.89 13.72 4.48
CA THR A 20 5.89 14.11 3.48
C THR A 20 6.78 12.91 3.16
N ILE A 21 6.44 12.18 2.10
CA ILE A 21 7.26 11.08 1.56
C ILE A 21 8.49 11.64 0.85
N LYS A 22 9.69 11.11 1.17
CA LYS A 22 10.90 11.36 0.38
C LYS A 22 10.97 10.38 -0.79
N TYR A 23 10.72 10.87 -2.00
CA TYR A 23 10.80 10.07 -3.23
C TYR A 23 12.26 9.83 -3.65
N THR A 24 12.84 8.71 -3.22
CA THR A 24 14.21 8.32 -3.56
C THR A 24 14.27 7.58 -4.91
N LYS A 25 15.42 7.67 -5.59
CA LYS A 25 15.66 6.94 -6.85
C LYS A 25 15.99 5.45 -6.66
N ARG A 26 16.19 5.00 -5.42
CA ARG A 26 16.54 3.63 -5.07
C ARG A 26 15.43 3.04 -4.20
N ALA A 27 15.10 1.78 -4.46
CA ALA A 27 14.18 1.00 -3.63
C ALA A 27 14.86 0.64 -2.31
N ARG A 28 14.11 0.75 -1.21
CA ARG A 28 14.56 0.17 0.07
C ARG A 28 14.54 -1.35 -0.05
N HIS A 29 15.60 -1.98 0.44
CA HIS A 29 15.68 -3.43 0.56
C HIS A 29 15.61 -3.75 2.05
N GLY A 30 14.41 -4.06 2.54
CA GLY A 30 14.15 -4.45 3.92
C GLY A 30 14.71 -5.85 4.20
N HIS A 31 16.00 -5.96 4.49
CA HIS A 31 16.60 -7.18 5.00
C HIS A 31 16.54 -7.17 6.55
N GLY A 32 15.35 -7.45 7.11
CA GLY A 32 15.22 -7.85 8.53
C GLY A 32 14.58 -6.84 9.50
N GLN A 33 13.89 -5.81 9.00
CA GLN A 33 13.15 -4.84 9.85
C GLN A 33 11.62 -4.94 9.68
N ASP A 34 11.12 -5.97 9.01
CA ASP A 34 9.69 -6.17 8.80
C ASP A 34 8.96 -6.36 10.13
N VAL A 35 7.90 -5.58 10.35
CA VAL A 35 7.03 -5.70 11.51
C VAL A 35 6.26 -7.03 11.45
N THR A 36 6.21 -7.73 12.58
CA THR A 36 5.37 -8.92 12.79
C THR A 36 4.40 -8.70 13.95
N ASP A 37 3.27 -9.42 13.95
CA ASP A 37 2.34 -9.41 15.08
C ASP A 37 2.73 -10.43 16.17
N ALA A 38 1.91 -10.53 17.23
CA ALA A 38 2.11 -11.46 18.34
C ALA A 38 2.18 -12.94 17.94
N HIS A 39 1.71 -13.29 16.74
CA HIS A 39 1.75 -14.65 16.18
C HIS A 39 2.86 -14.82 15.15
N ASN A 40 3.82 -13.89 15.08
CA ASN A 40 4.89 -13.83 14.08
C ASN A 40 4.38 -13.74 12.64
N ILE A 41 3.20 -13.14 12.43
CA ILE A 41 2.67 -12.90 11.09
C ILE A 41 3.18 -11.57 10.57
N ARG A 42 3.78 -11.61 9.38
CA ARG A 42 4.32 -10.45 8.67
C ARG A 42 3.24 -9.39 8.40
N GLN A 43 3.56 -8.13 8.67
CA GLN A 43 2.72 -6.99 8.32
C GLN A 43 3.16 -6.40 6.98
N VAL A 44 2.20 -6.17 6.10
CA VAL A 44 2.39 -5.64 4.74
C VAL A 44 1.49 -4.42 4.59
N ALA A 45 1.99 -3.38 3.94
CA ALA A 45 1.22 -2.18 3.63
C ALA A 45 1.21 -1.92 2.13
N GLY A 46 0.10 -1.38 1.62
CA GLY A 46 -0.05 -1.07 0.20
C GLY A 46 -1.16 -0.08 -0.08
N CYS A 47 -1.12 0.52 -1.27
CA CYS A 47 -2.17 1.42 -1.74
C CYS A 47 -3.00 0.74 -2.82
N LEU A 48 -4.30 1.06 -2.87
CA LEU A 48 -5.16 0.90 -4.04
C LEU A 48 -5.18 2.25 -4.77
N PRO A 49 -4.39 2.43 -5.84
CA PRO A 49 -4.28 3.70 -6.53
C PRO A 49 -5.48 3.94 -7.44
N ILE A 50 -6.15 5.08 -7.28
CA ILE A 50 -7.35 5.45 -8.04
C ILE A 50 -7.16 6.79 -8.76
N ASP A 51 -7.83 6.91 -9.90
CA ASP A 51 -8.18 8.19 -10.49
C ASP A 51 -9.69 8.42 -10.31
N PRO A 52 -10.12 9.33 -9.41
CA PRO A 52 -11.53 9.59 -9.16
C PRO A 52 -12.23 10.22 -10.38
N THR A 53 -11.50 10.87 -11.29
CA THR A 53 -12.06 11.52 -12.48
C THR A 53 -12.48 10.49 -13.52
N SER A 54 -11.57 9.57 -13.87
CA SER A 54 -11.87 8.51 -14.84
C SER A 54 -12.53 7.28 -14.22
N LYS A 55 -12.62 7.22 -12.88
CA LYS A 55 -13.11 6.07 -12.09
C LYS A 55 -12.36 4.78 -12.44
N ARG A 56 -11.03 4.87 -12.46
CA ARG A 56 -10.15 3.75 -12.80
C ARG A 56 -9.13 3.47 -11.69
N PHE A 57 -8.74 2.21 -11.60
CA PHE A 57 -7.66 1.74 -10.74
C PHE A 57 -6.38 1.60 -11.56
N LEU A 58 -5.22 1.92 -10.98
CA LEU A 58 -3.93 1.56 -11.57
C LEU A 58 -3.35 0.37 -10.82
N LEU A 59 -3.30 -0.79 -11.49
CA LEU A 59 -2.71 -2.01 -10.94
C LEU A 59 -1.36 -2.30 -11.59
N ILE A 60 -0.57 -3.15 -10.93
CA ILE A 60 0.74 -3.59 -11.40
C ILE A 60 0.76 -5.10 -11.67
N SER A 61 1.64 -5.56 -12.57
CA SER A 61 1.83 -7.00 -12.80
C SER A 61 2.46 -7.69 -11.58
N SER A 62 2.10 -8.94 -11.31
CA SER A 62 2.66 -9.71 -10.20
C SER A 62 4.05 -10.25 -10.53
N SER A 63 4.99 -10.13 -9.60
CA SER A 63 6.35 -10.65 -9.73
C SER A 63 6.41 -12.17 -9.76
N LYS A 64 5.40 -12.83 -9.17
CA LYS A 64 5.30 -14.30 -9.13
C LYS A 64 4.58 -14.86 -10.36
N ASN A 65 3.64 -14.10 -10.91
CA ASN A 65 2.85 -14.50 -12.06
C ASN A 65 2.58 -13.26 -12.94
N PRO A 66 3.32 -13.07 -14.04
CA PRO A 66 3.17 -11.89 -14.90
C PRO A 66 1.76 -11.67 -15.47
N GLU A 67 0.95 -12.72 -15.57
CA GLU A 67 -0.43 -12.63 -16.07
C GLU A 67 -1.42 -12.12 -15.00
N ALA A 68 -1.04 -12.18 -13.72
CA ALA A 68 -1.85 -11.72 -12.61
C ALA A 68 -1.57 -10.26 -12.27
N TRP A 69 -2.62 -9.52 -11.95
CA TRP A 69 -2.53 -8.12 -11.53
C TRP A 69 -2.72 -7.99 -10.02
N VAL A 70 -1.97 -7.09 -9.41
CA VAL A 70 -1.96 -6.83 -7.97
C VAL A 70 -1.88 -5.33 -7.69
N ILE A 71 -2.18 -4.96 -6.46
CA ILE A 71 -1.89 -3.61 -5.95
C ILE A 71 -0.41 -3.51 -5.56
N PRO A 72 0.20 -2.31 -5.67
CA PRO A 72 1.54 -2.08 -5.15
C PRO A 72 1.56 -2.19 -3.63
N LYS A 73 2.48 -3.00 -3.10
CA LYS A 73 2.57 -3.29 -1.67
C LYS A 73 3.88 -3.95 -1.28
N GLY A 74 4.27 -3.79 -0.02
CA GLY A 74 5.42 -4.51 0.53
C GLY A 74 5.53 -4.42 2.05
N GLY A 75 6.71 -4.75 2.56
CA GLY A 75 6.91 -4.92 4.01
C GLY A 75 6.75 -3.60 4.74
N TRP A 76 6.00 -3.61 5.84
CA TRP A 76 6.01 -2.48 6.77
C TRP A 76 7.23 -2.59 7.68
N GLU A 77 8.08 -1.57 7.68
CA GLU A 77 9.29 -1.50 8.52
C GLU A 77 9.04 -0.79 9.86
N THR A 78 9.84 -1.11 10.89
CA THR A 78 9.68 -0.59 12.26
C THR A 78 9.93 0.92 12.42
N ASP A 79 10.56 1.55 11.43
CA ASP A 79 10.93 2.97 11.43
C ASP A 79 9.91 3.90 10.74
N GLU A 80 8.78 3.35 10.30
CA GLU A 80 7.74 4.09 9.57
C GLU A 80 6.32 3.72 10.03
N THR A 81 5.32 4.50 9.58
CA THR A 81 3.90 4.16 9.75
C THR A 81 3.42 3.28 8.60
N GLN A 82 2.30 2.58 8.77
CA GLN A 82 1.69 1.78 7.70
C GLN A 82 1.37 2.62 6.45
N GLU A 83 0.94 3.87 6.64
CA GLU A 83 0.67 4.80 5.54
C GLU A 83 1.97 5.20 4.80
N HIS A 84 3.04 5.49 5.54
CA HIS A 84 4.35 5.79 4.95
C HIS A 84 4.89 4.58 4.17
N ALA A 85 4.77 3.38 4.73
CA ALA A 85 5.12 2.13 4.06
C ALA A 85 4.32 1.95 2.76
N ALA A 86 2.99 2.11 2.81
CA ALA A 86 2.11 1.96 1.65
C ALA A 86 2.49 2.95 0.52
N LEU A 87 2.73 4.21 0.85
CA LEU A 87 3.14 5.24 -0.11
C LEU A 87 4.54 4.98 -0.67
N ARG A 88 5.50 4.53 0.15
CA ARG A 88 6.82 4.13 -0.30
C ARG A 88 6.74 2.99 -1.31
N GLU A 89 6.05 1.91 -0.95
CA GLU A 89 5.93 0.71 -1.80
C GLU A 89 5.25 1.07 -3.13
N THR A 90 4.24 1.94 -3.07
CA THR A 90 3.56 2.46 -4.26
C THR A 90 4.47 3.30 -5.14
N TRP A 91 5.36 4.10 -4.55
CA TRP A 91 6.40 4.80 -5.29
C TRP A 91 7.43 3.84 -5.92
N GLU A 92 7.91 2.86 -5.15
CA GLU A 92 8.97 1.96 -5.59
C GLU A 92 8.51 1.01 -6.69
N GLU A 93 7.35 0.36 -6.52
CA GLU A 93 6.82 -0.64 -7.44
C GLU A 93 6.08 -0.03 -8.65
N ALA A 94 5.39 1.10 -8.45
CA ALA A 94 4.50 1.67 -9.47
C ALA A 94 4.89 3.10 -9.91
N GLY A 95 5.82 3.77 -9.23
CA GLY A 95 6.24 5.13 -9.59
C GLY A 95 5.11 6.15 -9.48
N LEU A 96 4.17 5.96 -8.55
CA LEU A 96 3.04 6.86 -8.36
C LEU A 96 3.31 7.80 -7.19
N LYS A 97 2.89 9.04 -7.35
CA LYS A 97 2.78 10.00 -6.26
C LYS A 97 1.33 10.42 -6.14
N GLY A 98 0.94 10.74 -4.91
CA GLY A 98 -0.46 10.97 -4.59
C GLY A 98 -0.65 11.02 -3.08
N ARG A 99 -1.92 11.04 -2.68
CA ARG A 99 -2.32 11.17 -1.28
C ARG A 99 -3.23 10.03 -0.87
N ILE A 100 -2.97 9.46 0.31
CA ILE A 100 -3.90 8.51 0.93
C ILE A 100 -5.15 9.27 1.35
N THR A 101 -6.32 8.73 1.02
CA THR A 101 -7.61 9.31 1.42
C THR A 101 -8.11 8.69 2.72
N HIS A 102 -8.12 7.35 2.79
CA HIS A 102 -8.54 6.59 3.97
C HIS A 102 -8.04 5.14 3.91
N GLN A 103 -8.11 4.45 5.04
CA GLN A 103 -7.87 3.02 5.11
C GLN A 103 -9.11 2.25 4.60
N LEU A 104 -8.89 1.29 3.69
CA LEU A 104 -9.94 0.39 3.20
C LEU A 104 -10.14 -0.78 4.16
N GLY A 105 -9.06 -1.30 4.75
CA GLY A 105 -9.14 -2.35 5.75
C GLY A 105 -7.80 -3.00 6.06
N VAL A 106 -7.86 -4.01 6.92
CA VAL A 106 -6.76 -4.96 7.16
C VAL A 106 -7.23 -6.33 6.71
N PHE A 107 -6.56 -6.88 5.70
CA PHE A 107 -6.96 -8.14 5.08
C PHE A 107 -5.97 -9.26 5.37
N VAL A 108 -6.47 -10.48 5.44
CA VAL A 108 -5.66 -11.66 5.78
C VAL A 108 -5.31 -12.43 4.52
N GLU A 109 -4.03 -12.52 4.19
CA GLU A 109 -3.57 -13.44 3.14
C GLU A 109 -3.34 -14.82 3.72
N ARG A 110 -4.01 -15.82 3.13
CA ARG A 110 -3.89 -17.23 3.55
C ARG A 110 -3.25 -18.07 2.45
N ALA A 111 -2.39 -19.00 2.84
CA ALA A 111 -1.94 -20.09 1.99
C ALA A 111 -1.95 -21.40 2.76
N ASN A 112 -2.49 -22.45 2.16
CA ASN A 112 -2.57 -23.79 2.76
C ASN A 112 -3.12 -23.77 4.20
N LYS A 113 -4.20 -22.99 4.43
CA LYS A 113 -4.85 -22.76 5.73
C LYS A 113 -4.03 -21.97 6.77
N LYS A 114 -2.77 -21.61 6.49
CA LYS A 114 -1.94 -20.76 7.35
C LYS A 114 -2.07 -19.30 6.93
N ILE A 115 -2.05 -18.40 7.91
CA ILE A 115 -1.96 -16.96 7.67
C ILE A 115 -0.52 -16.65 7.23
N ARG A 116 -0.36 -15.94 6.11
CA ARG A 116 0.95 -15.51 5.61
C ARG A 116 1.27 -14.09 6.04
N ALA A 117 0.29 -13.20 5.95
CA ALA A 117 0.48 -11.78 6.19
C ALA A 117 -0.86 -11.09 6.50
N HIS A 118 -0.78 -9.98 7.23
CA HIS A 118 -1.85 -8.99 7.33
C HIS A 118 -1.52 -7.81 6.41
N HIS A 119 -2.47 -7.46 5.56
CA HIS A 119 -2.35 -6.44 4.53
C HIS A 119 -3.13 -5.19 4.94
N TRP A 120 -2.43 -4.14 5.28
CA TRP A 120 -2.96 -2.81 5.56
C TRP A 120 -3.12 -2.09 4.24
N ILE A 121 -4.35 -1.98 3.75
CA ILE A 121 -4.63 -1.40 2.43
C ILE A 121 -5.31 -0.05 2.58
N PHE A 122 -4.74 0.94 1.88
CA PHE A 122 -5.21 2.32 1.86
C PHE A 122 -5.67 2.70 0.46
N GLU A 123 -6.72 3.49 0.35
CA GLU A 123 -7.05 4.14 -0.91
C GLU A 123 -6.13 5.34 -1.14
N MET A 124 -5.60 5.48 -2.35
CA MET A 124 -4.71 6.57 -2.73
C MET A 124 -5.20 7.23 -4.02
N GLU A 125 -5.45 8.53 -3.97
CA GLU A 125 -5.68 9.33 -5.18
C GLU A 125 -4.35 9.64 -5.85
N ILE A 126 -4.25 9.36 -7.15
CA ILE A 126 -3.03 9.57 -7.94
C ILE A 126 -2.94 11.03 -8.36
N ASP A 127 -1.86 11.69 -7.96
CA ASP A 127 -1.54 13.06 -8.39
C ASP A 127 -0.55 13.06 -9.57
N GLU A 128 0.44 12.14 -9.58
CA GLU A 128 1.48 12.07 -10.60
C GLU A 128 1.88 10.63 -10.92
N ILE A 129 2.04 10.33 -12.22
CA ILE A 129 2.59 9.06 -12.71
C ILE A 129 3.98 9.29 -13.28
N VAL A 130 5.00 8.81 -12.58
CA VAL A 130 6.40 9.04 -12.95
C VAL A 130 6.92 7.95 -13.90
N LYS A 131 7.72 8.38 -14.88
CA LYS A 131 8.33 7.49 -15.89
C LYS A 131 9.62 6.81 -15.40
N LYS A 132 10.37 7.46 -14.50
CA LYS A 132 11.62 6.95 -13.92
C LYS A 132 11.43 6.74 -12.42
N TYR A 133 11.35 5.48 -12.01
CA TYR A 133 11.15 5.07 -10.62
C TYR A 133 11.94 3.78 -10.33
N PRO A 134 12.13 3.42 -9.05
CA PRO A 134 13.07 2.37 -8.65
C PRO A 134 12.88 1.02 -9.35
N GLU A 135 11.65 0.53 -9.46
CA GLU A 135 11.37 -0.81 -10.03
C GLU A 135 10.75 -0.79 -11.43
N ARG A 136 11.00 0.26 -12.23
CA ARG A 136 10.29 0.41 -13.54
C ARG A 136 10.45 -0.73 -14.54
N MET A 137 11.46 -1.57 -14.36
CA MET A 137 11.77 -2.68 -15.26
C MET A 137 11.26 -4.02 -14.72
N ARG A 138 10.64 -4.05 -13.53
CA ARG A 138 10.15 -5.28 -12.89
C ARG A 138 8.66 -5.51 -13.06
N ARG A 139 7.90 -4.44 -13.24
CA ARG A 139 6.44 -4.43 -13.15
C ARG A 139 5.86 -3.58 -14.27
N ASP A 140 4.85 -4.11 -14.92
CA ASP A 140 4.01 -3.36 -15.84
C ASP A 140 2.88 -2.68 -15.09
N ARG A 141 2.36 -1.59 -15.65
CA ARG A 141 1.24 -0.82 -15.09
C ARG A 141 0.10 -0.79 -16.10
N ARG A 142 -1.13 -0.97 -15.64
CA ARG A 142 -2.30 -0.84 -16.48
C ARG A 142 -3.46 -0.23 -15.70
N TRP A 143 -4.26 0.55 -16.41
CA TRP A 143 -5.52 1.08 -15.91
C TRP A 143 -6.64 0.06 -16.07
N PHE A 144 -7.47 -0.05 -15.05
CA PHE A 144 -8.60 -0.96 -14.98
C PHE A 144 -9.86 -0.19 -14.58
N THR A 145 -10.97 -0.49 -15.24
CA THR A 145 -12.31 -0.18 -14.70
C THR A 145 -12.62 -1.08 -13.51
N PHE A 146 -13.71 -0.79 -12.79
CA PHE A 146 -14.15 -1.60 -11.65
C PHE A 146 -14.34 -3.08 -12.02
N GLU A 147 -15.01 -3.37 -13.13
CA GLU A 147 -15.27 -4.74 -13.58
C GLU A 147 -13.98 -5.44 -14.04
N GLU A 148 -13.15 -4.76 -14.84
CA GLU A 148 -11.87 -5.33 -15.29
C GLU A 148 -10.94 -5.62 -14.10
N ALA A 149 -10.92 -4.76 -13.08
CA ALA A 149 -10.11 -4.95 -11.89
C ALA A 149 -10.54 -6.20 -11.11
N LEU A 150 -11.84 -6.45 -10.97
CA LEU A 150 -12.36 -7.66 -10.33
C LEU A 150 -11.98 -8.93 -11.10
N ILE A 151 -12.05 -8.89 -12.43
CA ILE A 151 -11.65 -10.02 -13.29
C ILE A 151 -10.14 -10.27 -13.18
N ALA A 152 -9.33 -9.22 -13.32
CA ALA A 152 -7.86 -9.31 -13.30
C ALA A 152 -7.30 -9.79 -11.95
N THR A 153 -8.06 -9.59 -10.86
CA THR A 153 -7.67 -9.95 -9.50
C THR A 153 -8.42 -11.17 -8.95
N ALA A 154 -9.06 -11.97 -9.82
CA ALA A 154 -9.90 -13.12 -9.42
C ALA A 154 -9.20 -14.11 -8.46
N ASN A 155 -7.89 -14.30 -8.60
CA ASN A 155 -7.11 -15.20 -7.75
C ASN A 155 -6.68 -14.57 -6.41
N ASN A 156 -7.03 -13.32 -6.14
CA ASN A 156 -6.68 -12.57 -4.93
C ASN A 156 -7.93 -11.99 -4.26
N PRO A 157 -8.66 -12.79 -3.46
CA PRO A 157 -9.93 -12.37 -2.86
C PRO A 157 -9.85 -11.09 -2.02
N TYR A 158 -8.75 -10.90 -1.29
CA TYR A 158 -8.58 -9.70 -0.47
C TYR A 158 -8.43 -8.42 -1.31
N ILE A 159 -7.83 -8.50 -2.50
CA ILE A 159 -7.72 -7.36 -3.41
C ILE A 159 -9.10 -7.01 -3.96
N GLN A 160 -9.90 -8.03 -4.34
CA GLN A 160 -11.27 -7.80 -4.76
C GLN A 160 -12.12 -7.14 -3.67
N GLU A 161 -11.93 -7.53 -2.41
CA GLU A 161 -12.61 -6.91 -1.27
C GLU A 161 -12.20 -5.43 -1.13
N ALA A 162 -10.91 -5.12 -1.22
CA ALA A 162 -10.43 -3.73 -1.24
C ALA A 162 -11.01 -2.92 -2.41
N ILE A 163 -11.08 -3.49 -3.62
CA ILE A 163 -11.71 -2.85 -4.80
C ILE A 163 -13.18 -2.53 -4.53
N ARG A 164 -13.93 -3.46 -3.93
CA ARG A 164 -15.34 -3.25 -3.57
C ARG A 164 -15.54 -2.17 -2.51
N LEU A 165 -14.58 -2.00 -1.60
CA LEU A 165 -14.63 -0.99 -0.54
C LEU A 165 -14.18 0.41 -1.00
N SER A 166 -13.59 0.52 -2.18
CA SER A 166 -13.10 1.80 -2.72
C SER A 166 -14.23 2.81 -2.95
N SER A 167 -13.87 4.09 -2.91
CA SER A 167 -14.77 5.22 -3.13
C SER A 167 -15.34 5.28 -4.55
N ILE A 168 -14.63 4.69 -5.52
CA ILE A 168 -15.07 4.62 -6.93
C ILE A 168 -15.86 3.34 -7.25
N SER A 169 -16.16 2.49 -6.26
CA SER A 169 -17.05 1.35 -6.45
C SER A 169 -18.44 1.84 -6.87
N PRO A 170 -19.04 1.25 -7.93
CA PRO A 170 -20.41 1.56 -8.32
C PRO A 170 -21.44 0.91 -7.40
N LEU A 171 -21.02 0.05 -6.47
CA LEU A 171 -21.92 -0.66 -5.56
C LEU A 171 -22.45 0.31 -4.49
N PRO A 172 -23.73 0.18 -4.08
CA PRO A 172 -24.25 0.95 -2.95
C PRO A 172 -23.38 0.65 -1.73
N ARG A 173 -22.81 1.69 -1.13
CA ARG A 173 -22.08 1.54 0.14
C ARG A 173 -23.07 0.95 1.14
N GLN A 174 -22.83 -0.29 1.56
CA GLN A 174 -23.61 -0.87 2.65
C GLN A 174 -23.32 -0.02 3.88
N THR A 175 -24.24 0.86 4.24
CA THR A 175 -24.24 1.54 5.52
C THR A 175 -24.52 0.45 6.55
N ILE A 176 -23.48 -0.22 7.03
CA ILE A 176 -23.61 -1.00 8.26
C ILE A 176 -24.04 0.02 9.31
N PRO A 177 -25.24 -0.10 9.92
CA PRO A 177 -25.63 0.78 10.99
C PRO A 177 -24.53 0.69 12.05
N ARG A 178 -23.87 1.81 12.34
CA ARG A 178 -22.96 1.89 13.48
C ARG A 178 -23.78 1.42 14.68
N PRO A 179 -23.42 0.33 15.40
CA PRO A 179 -24.14 0.00 16.61
C PRO A 179 -24.05 1.24 17.50
N ALA A 180 -25.21 1.76 17.91
CA ALA A 180 -25.28 2.86 18.84
C ALA A 180 -24.43 2.47 20.05
N PHE A 181 -23.39 3.25 20.31
CA PHE A 181 -22.50 3.01 21.43
C PHE A 181 -23.27 3.43 22.69
N ASP A 182 -24.10 2.53 23.22
CA ASP A 182 -24.76 2.72 24.50
C ASP A 182 -23.67 2.74 25.57
N GLY A 183 -23.37 3.94 26.05
CA GLY A 183 -22.30 4.24 27.00
C GLY A 183 -22.48 3.57 28.35
N LYS A 184 -22.15 2.28 28.46
CA LYS A 184 -21.81 1.63 29.72
C LYS A 184 -20.32 1.29 29.73
N LEU A 185 -19.55 2.19 30.34
CA LEU A 185 -18.18 1.96 30.81
C LEU A 185 -18.13 0.69 31.68
N ASN A 186 -17.45 -0.35 31.21
CA ASN A 186 -17.07 -1.49 32.05
C ASN A 186 -15.71 -1.16 32.71
N GLN A 187 -15.72 -0.95 34.02
CA GLN A 187 -14.58 -0.45 34.82
C GLN A 187 -13.56 -1.54 35.20
N ASN A 188 -13.34 -2.53 34.33
CA ASN A 188 -12.41 -3.63 34.63
C ASN A 188 -11.29 -3.75 33.58
N ALA A 189 -10.61 -2.63 33.32
CA ALA A 189 -9.34 -2.66 32.60
C ALA A 189 -8.17 -2.83 33.59
N PRO A 190 -7.29 -3.83 33.41
CA PRO A 190 -6.08 -3.97 34.21
C PRO A 190 -5.13 -2.80 33.95
N LYS A 191 -4.60 -2.22 35.04
CA LYS A 191 -3.74 -1.03 35.03
C LYS A 191 -2.42 -1.31 34.27
N PRO A 192 -1.89 -0.34 33.50
CA PRO A 192 -0.60 -0.48 32.83
C PRO A 192 0.54 -0.55 33.85
N CYS A 193 1.37 -1.57 33.67
CA CYS A 193 2.54 -1.89 34.50
C CYS A 193 3.67 -0.87 34.29
N THR A 194 4.21 -0.37 35.40
CA THR A 194 5.31 0.57 35.52
C THR A 194 6.60 0.06 34.86
N GLN A 195 7.14 0.82 33.90
CA GLN A 195 8.45 0.58 33.32
C GLN A 195 9.55 0.98 34.33
N GLN A 196 10.38 0.01 34.72
CA GLN A 196 11.63 0.29 35.44
C GLN A 196 12.71 0.69 34.45
N GLN A 197 13.33 1.83 34.72
CA GLN A 197 14.51 2.37 34.05
C GLN A 197 15.71 1.45 34.31
N GLN A 198 16.45 1.08 33.27
CA GLN A 198 17.82 0.60 33.41
C GLN A 198 18.77 1.40 32.53
N GLN A 199 19.91 1.67 33.13
CA GLN A 199 20.88 2.71 32.84
C GLN A 199 21.70 2.46 31.58
N THR A 200 22.07 3.56 30.95
CA THR A 200 23.05 3.67 29.88
C THR A 200 24.48 3.63 30.45
N THR A 201 25.37 2.88 29.80
CA THR A 201 26.83 3.05 29.91
C THR A 201 27.44 3.17 28.51
N PRO A 202 28.44 4.06 28.30
CA PRO A 202 29.02 4.33 26.98
C PRO A 202 30.39 3.66 26.80
N MET A 203 30.65 3.01 25.67
CA MET A 203 31.97 2.60 25.17
C MET A 203 31.86 2.49 23.63
N GLU A 204 32.47 3.35 22.81
CA GLU A 204 33.89 3.42 22.40
C GLU A 204 34.07 2.89 20.95
N SER A 205 34.34 3.81 20.01
CA SER A 205 34.89 3.61 18.64
C SER A 205 36.36 3.14 18.73
N PRO A 206 37.10 2.65 17.68
CA PRO A 206 37.05 2.92 16.22
C PRO A 206 37.54 1.68 15.37
N PRO A 207 38.30 1.73 14.25
CA PRO A 207 38.45 2.68 13.12
C PRO A 207 38.21 2.06 11.71
N SER A 208 38.34 2.93 10.70
CA SER A 208 38.28 2.74 9.25
C SER A 208 39.25 1.73 8.64
N SER A 209 38.85 1.10 7.52
CA SER A 209 39.77 0.74 6.43
C SER A 209 39.04 0.58 5.09
N VAL A 210 39.61 1.25 4.08
CA VAL A 210 39.24 1.24 2.65
C VAL A 210 40.10 0.19 1.96
N PRO A 211 39.66 -0.40 0.84
CA PRO A 211 40.44 -0.19 -0.38
C PRO A 211 39.63 -0.08 -1.68
N SER A 212 40.36 0.41 -2.68
CA SER A 212 40.02 0.91 -4.00
C SER A 212 39.79 -0.17 -5.08
N THR A 213 38.87 0.11 -6.04
CA THR A 213 38.88 -0.10 -7.54
C THR A 213 39.50 -1.38 -8.17
N PRO A 214 38.99 -1.91 -9.32
CA PRO A 214 38.74 -1.11 -10.53
C PRO A 214 37.58 -1.47 -11.48
N THR A 215 37.27 -0.44 -12.28
CA THR A 215 36.54 -0.32 -13.55
C THR A 215 36.54 -1.54 -14.48
N LYS A 216 35.36 -1.88 -15.02
CA LYS A 216 35.19 -2.37 -16.41
C LYS A 216 33.94 -1.79 -17.05
N SER A 217 34.10 -1.47 -18.33
CA SER A 217 33.25 -0.75 -19.26
C SER A 217 32.54 -1.69 -20.27
N ILE A 218 31.57 -1.15 -21.03
CA ILE A 218 31.01 -1.63 -22.35
C ILE A 218 29.85 -2.65 -22.18
N THR A 219 28.65 -2.61 -22.80
CA THR A 219 28.01 -1.96 -23.99
C THR A 219 26.46 -1.90 -23.81
N PRO A 220 25.68 -1.22 -24.68
CA PRO A 220 24.22 -1.11 -24.60
C PRO A 220 23.49 -2.28 -25.29
N ILE A 221 22.41 -2.78 -24.67
CA ILE A 221 21.50 -3.78 -25.24
C ILE A 221 20.18 -3.10 -25.63
N GLU A 222 19.73 -3.40 -26.85
CA GLU A 222 18.52 -2.92 -27.52
C GLU A 222 17.23 -3.16 -26.73
N SER A 223 16.26 -2.28 -26.96
CA SER A 223 14.90 -2.33 -26.42
C SER A 223 14.01 -3.20 -27.31
N PRO A 224 13.16 -4.09 -26.78
CA PRO A 224 12.10 -4.70 -27.57
C PRO A 224 10.87 -3.80 -27.68
N SER A 225 10.10 -4.10 -28.70
CA SER A 225 9.21 -3.25 -29.48
C SER A 225 7.75 -3.26 -29.00
N VAL A 226 7.01 -2.30 -29.56
CA VAL A 226 5.58 -1.95 -29.40
C VAL A 226 4.58 -3.09 -29.74
N GLN A 227 5.02 -4.34 -29.93
CA GLN A 227 4.13 -5.44 -30.35
C GLN A 227 3.50 -6.24 -29.20
N GLU A 228 4.08 -6.24 -27.99
CA GLU A 228 3.54 -7.01 -26.87
C GLU A 228 2.25 -6.44 -26.27
N SER A 229 2.01 -5.13 -26.40
CA SER A 229 0.82 -4.47 -25.84
C SER A 229 -0.49 -4.75 -26.59
N ARG A 230 -0.44 -5.33 -27.80
CA ARG A 230 -1.65 -5.67 -28.57
C ARG A 230 -2.23 -7.03 -28.17
N LYS A 231 -1.36 -8.02 -27.94
CA LYS A 231 -1.78 -9.38 -27.55
C LYS A 231 -2.49 -9.42 -26.19
N SER A 232 -2.07 -8.56 -25.25
CA SER A 232 -2.69 -8.46 -23.93
C SER A 232 -4.09 -7.86 -23.97
N ASN A 233 -4.45 -7.05 -24.97
CA ASN A 233 -5.81 -6.52 -25.08
C ASN A 233 -6.78 -7.56 -25.67
N ASP A 234 -6.32 -8.35 -26.63
CA ASP A 234 -7.15 -9.39 -27.27
C ASP A 234 -7.53 -10.52 -26.30
N ALA A 235 -6.61 -10.92 -25.42
CA ALA A 235 -6.87 -11.95 -24.41
C ALA A 235 -7.96 -11.53 -23.39
N PHE A 236 -8.03 -10.24 -23.06
CA PHE A 236 -9.06 -9.72 -22.16
C PHE A 236 -10.43 -9.62 -22.84
N GLN A 237 -10.49 -9.30 -24.14
CA GLN A 237 -11.75 -9.31 -24.89
C GLN A 237 -12.29 -10.73 -25.06
N ALA A 238 -11.42 -11.70 -25.36
CA ALA A 238 -11.82 -13.10 -25.46
C ALA A 238 -12.37 -13.65 -24.13
N LEU A 239 -11.75 -13.30 -22.98
CA LEU A 239 -12.25 -13.72 -21.67
C LEU A 239 -13.58 -13.04 -21.30
N ARG A 240 -13.77 -11.78 -21.70
CA ARG A 240 -15.04 -11.05 -21.53
C ARG A 240 -16.16 -11.70 -22.32
N GLU A 241 -15.93 -12.00 -23.60
CA GLU A 241 -16.92 -12.65 -24.46
C GLU A 241 -17.31 -14.05 -23.95
N LEU A 242 -16.35 -14.81 -23.44
CA LEU A 242 -16.59 -16.16 -22.92
C LEU A 242 -17.42 -16.15 -21.62
N MET A 243 -17.20 -15.15 -20.76
CA MET A 243 -17.99 -14.94 -19.54
C MET A 243 -19.40 -14.42 -19.85
N GLU A 244 -19.55 -13.55 -20.85
CA GLU A 244 -20.85 -13.00 -21.27
C GLU A 244 -21.72 -14.08 -21.93
N GLN A 245 -21.13 -14.99 -22.71
CA GLN A 245 -21.82 -16.15 -23.27
C GLN A 245 -22.32 -17.11 -22.19
N ALA A 246 -21.55 -17.30 -21.11
CA ALA A 246 -21.95 -18.13 -19.97
C ALA A 246 -23.11 -17.53 -19.15
N ALA A 247 -23.32 -16.21 -19.21
CA ALA A 247 -24.42 -15.54 -18.52
C ALA A 247 -25.76 -15.57 -19.28
N VAL A 248 -25.74 -15.81 -20.60
CA VAL A 248 -26.94 -15.86 -21.45
C VAL A 248 -27.53 -17.28 -21.57
N THR A 249 -26.80 -18.30 -21.10
CA THR A 249 -27.23 -19.71 -21.12
C THR A 249 -27.71 -20.25 -19.77
N ALA A 250 -27.87 -19.40 -18.77
CA ALA A 250 -28.43 -19.73 -17.44
C ALA A 250 -29.77 -19.03 -17.23
#